data_AF-A0A7S2CFV1-F1
#
_entry.id   AF-A0A7S2CFV1-F1
#
_cell.length_a   1.000
_cell.length_b   1.000
_cell.length_c   1.000
_cell.angle_alpha   90.00
_cell.angle_beta   90.00
_cell.angle_gamma   90.00
#
_symmetry.space_group_name_H-M   'P 1'
#
loop_
_entity.id
_entity.type
_entity.pdbx_description
1 polymer ?
#
loop_
_entity_poly.entity_id
_entity_poly.type
_entity_poly.pdbx_seq_one_letter_code
_entity_poly.pdbx_strand_id
1 'polypeptide(L)'
;AAAAAAAAAAAAAAAAAAGSSTVVSAPSIGMLIPDDTQSRFQWWVTVRMYLSAVLCVFPFMVYEPLELLTMWRVPVMAIFAASIPASGAPVAGGIIFLPVLQTYGVCPRDAVAFSALTQFFGCGIFSPLNWLVQDPTVFLPGALRIAFLPSLIGLLAALSYIKVNGCHGDHVVLLVFAVFCLLLAVKVGWGILSSALNVAPRGRRPSKDEEQAEAPPVFGCCLACLWFVPCLLGGVLTAWIGVSIEKVVFVLLTINTSVHARTATVTSITLVGWLSGVAA
;
A
#
# COMPACT_ATOMS: atom_id res chain seq x y z
N ALA A 1 4.69 -1.94 -22.34
CA ALA A 1 3.30 -2.41 -22.52
C ALA A 1 2.75 -3.13 -21.27
N ALA A 2 3.35 -4.23 -20.80
CA ALA A 2 2.86 -4.98 -19.63
C ALA A 2 2.85 -4.17 -18.30
N ALA A 3 3.91 -3.41 -18.02
CA ALA A 3 3.96 -2.53 -16.85
C ALA A 3 2.90 -1.41 -16.90
N ALA A 4 2.63 -0.87 -18.10
CA ALA A 4 1.59 0.13 -18.30
C ALA A 4 0.17 -0.46 -18.10
N ALA A 5 -0.05 -1.70 -18.52
CA ALA A 5 -1.32 -2.40 -18.28
C ALA A 5 -1.53 -2.75 -16.79
N ALA A 6 -0.48 -3.16 -16.07
CA ALA A 6 -0.54 -3.41 -14.64
C ALA A 6 -0.75 -2.11 -13.82
N ALA A 7 -0.08 -1.02 -14.21
CA ALA A 7 -0.30 0.31 -13.64
C ALA A 7 -1.73 0.82 -13.92
N ALA A 8 -2.26 0.59 -15.13
CA ALA A 8 -3.63 0.95 -15.48
C ALA A 8 -4.67 0.12 -14.69
N ALA A 9 -4.44 -1.18 -14.48
CA ALA A 9 -5.32 -2.02 -13.67
C ALA A 9 -5.29 -1.65 -12.18
N ALA A 10 -4.11 -1.34 -11.64
CA ALA A 10 -3.96 -0.85 -10.26
C ALA A 10 -4.57 0.54 -10.09
N ALA A 11 -4.40 1.43 -11.06
CA ALA A 11 -5.03 2.76 -11.07
C ALA A 11 -6.55 2.68 -11.22
N ALA A 12 -7.09 1.74 -12.01
CA ALA A 12 -8.53 1.52 -12.15
C ALA A 12 -9.15 0.99 -10.85
N ALA A 13 -8.49 0.05 -10.16
CA ALA A 13 -8.92 -0.43 -8.85
C ALA A 13 -8.86 0.67 -7.78
N ALA A 14 -7.85 1.54 -7.82
CA ALA A 14 -7.72 2.68 -6.92
C ALA A 14 -8.73 3.81 -7.21
N ALA A 15 -9.01 4.11 -8.47
CA ALA A 15 -10.01 5.10 -8.88
C ALA A 15 -11.45 4.66 -8.55
N ALA A 16 -11.70 3.36 -8.49
CA ALA A 16 -12.96 2.81 -7.98
C ALA A 16 -13.15 3.16 -6.48
N ALA A 17 -12.07 3.13 -5.69
CA ALA A 17 -12.06 3.39 -4.25
C ALA A 17 -12.00 4.87 -3.84
N ALA A 18 -11.41 5.74 -4.67
CA ALA A 18 -11.17 7.16 -4.36
C ALA A 18 -12.30 8.13 -4.78
N GLY A 19 -13.46 7.62 -5.22
CA GLY A 19 -14.58 8.47 -5.64
C GLY A 19 -15.12 9.32 -4.49
N SER A 20 -14.82 10.62 -4.51
CA SER A 20 -15.32 11.58 -3.54
C SER A 20 -16.84 11.64 -3.55
N SER A 21 -17.46 11.30 -2.44
CA SER A 21 -18.88 11.54 -2.21
C SER A 21 -19.10 13.04 -1.92
N THR A 22 -19.40 13.83 -2.96
CA THR A 22 -20.11 15.10 -2.79
C THR A 22 -21.55 14.78 -2.40
N VAL A 23 -21.77 14.53 -1.12
CA VAL A 23 -23.11 14.36 -0.54
C VAL A 23 -23.73 15.75 -0.45
N VAL A 24 -24.71 16.04 -1.31
CA VAL A 24 -25.63 17.16 -1.12
C VAL A 24 -26.47 16.85 0.11
N SER A 25 -26.22 17.56 1.20
CA SER A 25 -26.89 17.37 2.48
C SER A 25 -28.32 17.90 2.45
N ALA A 26 -29.29 17.03 2.72
CA ALA A 26 -30.61 17.43 3.20
C ALA A 26 -30.48 17.96 4.64
N PRO A 27 -31.28 18.95 5.06
CA PRO A 27 -31.19 19.55 6.39
C PRO A 27 -31.72 18.57 7.44
N SER A 28 -30.83 17.87 8.15
CA SER A 28 -31.18 17.01 9.27
C SER A 28 -31.11 17.78 10.59
N ILE A 29 -32.23 17.73 11.31
CA ILE A 29 -32.47 18.30 12.65
C ILE A 29 -31.39 17.84 13.61
N GLY A 30 -30.72 18.82 14.23
CA GLY A 30 -29.52 18.66 15.03
C GLY A 30 -29.73 17.87 16.31
N MET A 31 -29.08 16.72 16.38
CA MET A 31 -28.63 16.13 17.63
C MET A 31 -27.11 16.35 17.68
N LEU A 32 -26.67 17.23 18.58
CA LEU A 32 -25.28 17.58 18.86
C LEU A 32 -24.49 16.32 19.27
N ILE A 33 -23.96 15.60 18.29
CA ILE A 33 -22.85 14.66 18.52
C ILE A 33 -21.58 15.53 18.63
N PRO A 34 -20.75 15.37 19.68
CA PRO A 34 -19.68 16.32 19.99
C PRO A 34 -18.63 16.45 18.88
N ASP A 35 -18.08 17.66 18.76
CA ASP A 35 -17.02 18.18 17.86
C ASP A 35 -15.69 17.39 17.80
N ASP A 36 -15.59 16.19 18.38
CA ASP A 36 -14.33 15.44 18.51
C ASP A 36 -13.83 14.87 17.17
N THR A 37 -14.71 14.50 16.25
CA THR A 37 -14.27 14.04 14.92
C THR A 37 -13.69 15.18 14.07
N GLN A 38 -14.29 16.36 14.15
CA GLN A 38 -13.82 17.53 13.41
C GLN A 38 -12.47 18.02 13.95
N SER A 39 -12.28 18.02 15.27
CA SER A 39 -11.01 18.40 15.89
C SER A 39 -9.87 17.43 15.50
N ARG A 40 -10.13 16.11 15.53
CA ARG A 40 -9.16 15.08 15.11
C ARG A 40 -8.78 15.22 13.64
N PHE A 41 -9.76 15.50 12.77
CA PHE A 41 -9.52 15.72 11.35
C PHE A 41 -8.64 16.96 11.11
N GLN A 42 -8.95 18.09 11.76
CA GLN A 42 -8.15 19.32 11.65
C GLN A 42 -6.72 19.11 12.16
N TRP A 43 -6.57 18.42 13.29
CA TRP A 43 -5.26 18.06 13.83
C TRP A 43 -4.47 17.19 12.83
N TRP A 44 -5.11 16.18 12.24
CA TRP A 44 -4.46 15.32 11.25
C TRP A 44 -4.03 16.06 10.00
N VAL A 45 -4.89 16.93 9.44
CA VAL A 45 -4.54 17.77 8.30
C VAL A 45 -3.32 18.63 8.64
N THR A 46 -3.29 19.21 9.85
CA THR A 46 -2.16 20.00 10.33
C THR A 46 -0.87 19.19 10.40
N VAL A 47 -0.90 18.01 11.04
CA VAL A 47 0.25 17.10 11.14
C VAL A 47 0.74 16.67 9.76
N ARG A 48 -0.17 16.33 8.84
CA ARG A 48 0.16 15.97 7.47
C ARG A 48 0.87 17.11 6.75
N MET A 49 0.37 18.34 6.86
CA MET A 49 1.02 19.51 6.25
C MET A 49 2.43 19.74 6.81
N TYR A 50 2.62 19.59 8.12
CA TYR A 50 3.96 19.66 8.73
C TYR A 50 4.89 18.57 8.23
N LEU A 51 4.43 17.31 8.18
CA LEU A 51 5.24 16.20 7.65
C LEU A 51 5.60 16.40 6.18
N SER A 52 4.65 16.86 5.36
CA SER A 52 4.92 17.20 3.96
C SER A 52 5.92 18.36 3.83
N ALA A 53 5.82 19.39 4.67
CA ALA A 53 6.78 20.50 4.69
C ALA A 53 8.19 20.01 5.09
N VAL A 54 8.30 19.15 6.11
CA VAL A 54 9.57 18.54 6.50
C VAL A 54 10.16 17.72 5.35
N LEU A 55 9.35 16.91 4.66
CA LEU A 55 9.82 16.14 3.49
C LEU A 55 10.27 17.04 2.33
N CYS A 56 9.66 18.22 2.16
CA CYS A 56 10.10 19.20 1.16
C CYS A 56 11.42 19.88 1.54
N VAL A 57 11.67 20.12 2.82
CA VAL A 57 12.89 20.80 3.32
C VAL A 57 14.06 19.83 3.44
N PHE A 58 13.81 18.56 3.77
CA PHE A 58 14.82 17.55 4.04
C PHE A 58 15.92 17.43 2.95
N PRO A 59 15.61 17.44 1.64
CA PRO A 59 16.63 17.39 0.60
C PRO A 59 17.64 18.55 0.66
N PHE A 60 17.19 19.75 1.04
CA PHE A 60 18.03 20.94 1.18
C PHE A 60 18.94 20.86 2.41
N MET A 61 18.63 20.01 3.39
CA MET A 61 19.46 19.78 4.57
C MET A 61 20.52 18.71 4.34
N VAL A 62 20.27 17.77 3.42
CA VAL A 62 21.13 16.59 3.20
C VAL A 62 22.09 16.79 2.02
N TYR A 63 21.63 17.42 0.95
CA TYR A 63 22.41 17.57 -0.29
C TYR A 63 22.99 18.97 -0.43
N GLU A 64 24.18 19.06 -1.03
CA GLU A 64 24.74 20.34 -1.42
C GLU A 64 23.87 21.00 -2.52
N PRO A 65 23.77 22.34 -2.57
CA PRO A 65 22.90 23.03 -3.53
C PRO A 65 23.16 22.65 -5.00
N LEU A 66 24.42 22.40 -5.36
CA LEU A 66 24.81 22.04 -6.72
C LEU A 66 24.39 20.60 -7.08
N GLU A 67 24.53 19.66 -6.14
CA GLU A 67 24.06 18.29 -6.29
C GLU A 67 22.53 18.23 -6.33
N LEU A 68 21.86 19.03 -5.50
CA LEU A 68 20.41 19.11 -5.51
C LEU A 68 19.89 19.65 -6.84
N LEU A 69 20.58 20.61 -7.46
CA LEU A 69 20.21 21.12 -8.80
C LEU A 69 20.31 20.06 -9.90
N THR A 70 21.18 19.05 -9.77
CA THR A 70 21.25 17.94 -10.74
C THR A 70 20.24 16.85 -10.40
N MET A 71 19.94 16.64 -9.12
CA MET A 71 19.08 15.56 -8.63
C MET A 71 17.66 15.97 -8.22
N TRP A 72 17.24 17.24 -8.41
CA TRP A 72 15.98 17.80 -7.90
C TRP A 72 14.72 17.00 -8.26
N ARG A 73 14.76 16.27 -9.37
CA ARG A 73 13.67 15.40 -9.83
C ARG A 73 13.38 14.26 -8.85
N VAL A 74 14.41 13.73 -8.18
CA VAL A 74 14.27 12.58 -7.26
C VAL A 74 13.49 12.97 -6.00
N PRO A 75 13.83 14.06 -5.27
CA PRO A 75 13.01 14.52 -4.15
C PRO A 75 11.57 14.88 -4.53
N VAL A 76 11.37 15.55 -5.66
CA VAL A 76 10.02 15.87 -6.15
C VAL A 76 9.23 14.58 -6.39
N MET A 77 9.83 13.61 -7.07
CA MET A 77 9.23 12.31 -7.28
C MET A 77 8.92 11.60 -5.96
N ALA A 78 9.79 11.70 -4.95
CA ALA A 78 9.59 11.11 -3.62
C ALA A 78 8.38 11.73 -2.89
N ILE A 79 8.22 13.05 -2.98
CA ILE A 79 7.07 13.75 -2.39
C ILE A 79 5.77 13.30 -3.04
N PHE A 80 5.72 13.21 -4.38
CA PHE A 80 4.55 12.67 -5.07
C PHE A 80 4.31 11.19 -4.72
N ALA A 81 5.37 10.39 -4.70
CA ALA A 81 5.33 8.98 -4.34
C ALA A 81 4.73 8.73 -2.95
N ALA A 82 5.14 9.50 -1.96
CA ALA A 82 4.63 9.40 -0.59
C ALA A 82 3.20 9.98 -0.48
N SER A 83 2.86 10.99 -1.29
CA SER A 83 1.56 11.68 -1.19
C SER A 83 0.41 10.96 -1.87
N ILE A 84 0.66 10.22 -2.96
CA ILE A 84 -0.41 9.53 -3.71
C ILE A 84 -1.08 8.45 -2.84
N PRO A 85 -0.37 7.59 -2.09
CA PRO A 85 -1.01 6.63 -1.19
C PRO A 85 -1.90 7.27 -0.12
N ALA A 86 -1.58 8.51 0.29
CA ALA A 86 -2.37 9.25 1.26
C ALA A 86 -3.78 9.64 0.74
N SER A 87 -4.04 9.54 -0.56
CA SER A 87 -5.40 9.69 -1.13
C SER A 87 -6.19 8.38 -1.14
N GLY A 88 -5.71 7.33 -0.45
CA GLY A 88 -6.35 6.02 -0.40
C GLY A 88 -6.12 5.16 -1.64
N ALA A 89 -5.27 5.61 -2.57
CA ALA A 89 -4.87 4.81 -3.71
C ALA A 89 -3.77 3.83 -3.28
N PRO A 90 -3.95 2.49 -3.37
CA PRO A 90 -2.87 1.51 -3.20
C PRO A 90 -1.85 1.63 -4.34
N VAL A 91 -1.06 2.69 -4.35
CA VAL A 91 0.03 2.86 -5.30
C VAL A 91 1.24 2.17 -4.72
N ALA A 92 1.46 0.95 -5.20
CA ALA A 92 2.67 0.24 -4.97
C ALA A 92 3.82 1.00 -5.64
N GLY A 93 4.59 1.76 -4.86
CA GLY A 93 5.65 2.63 -5.36
C GLY A 93 6.58 1.91 -6.35
N GLY A 94 6.95 0.66 -6.08
CA GLY A 94 7.81 -0.10 -6.98
C GLY A 94 7.22 -0.41 -8.36
N ILE A 95 5.89 -0.39 -8.55
CA ILE A 95 5.30 -0.60 -9.88
C ILE A 95 5.56 0.59 -10.81
N ILE A 96 5.56 1.80 -10.25
CA ILE A 96 5.72 3.05 -11.02
C ILE A 96 7.19 3.49 -10.99
N PHE A 97 7.80 3.53 -9.82
CA PHE A 97 9.13 4.13 -9.66
C PHE A 97 10.25 3.24 -10.17
N LEU A 98 10.14 1.91 -10.06
CA LEU A 98 11.17 1.01 -10.60
C LEU A 98 11.41 1.25 -12.11
N PRO A 99 10.39 1.17 -13.00
CA PRO A 99 10.63 1.41 -14.42
C PRO A 99 11.02 2.86 -14.71
N VAL A 100 10.44 3.84 -14.03
CA VAL A 100 10.78 5.26 -14.24
C VAL A 100 12.23 5.53 -13.87
N LEU A 101 12.69 5.11 -12.70
CA LEU A 101 14.08 5.29 -12.25
C LEU A 101 15.06 4.53 -13.15
N GLN A 102 14.70 3.35 -13.64
CA GLN A 102 15.53 2.63 -14.60
C GLN A 102 15.68 3.34 -15.94
N THR A 103 14.64 4.05 -16.43
CA THR A 103 14.80 4.88 -17.64
C THR A 103 15.79 6.03 -17.45
N TYR A 104 16.06 6.43 -16.20
CA TYR A 104 17.09 7.40 -15.84
C TYR A 104 18.45 6.76 -15.51
N GLY A 105 18.61 5.45 -15.74
CA GLY A 105 19.86 4.73 -15.48
C GLY A 105 20.13 4.43 -14.01
N VAL A 106 19.13 4.57 -13.13
CA VAL A 106 19.27 4.22 -11.71
C VAL A 106 19.30 2.69 -11.59
N CYS A 107 20.23 2.19 -10.77
CA CYS A 107 20.34 0.77 -10.47
C CYS A 107 19.00 0.26 -9.89
N PRO A 108 18.46 -0.89 -10.35
CA PRO A 108 17.19 -1.41 -9.84
C PRO A 108 17.18 -1.58 -8.32
N ARG A 109 18.32 -1.92 -7.70
CA ARG A 109 18.43 -2.01 -6.24
C ARG A 109 18.13 -0.69 -5.55
N ASP A 110 18.71 0.42 -6.04
CA ASP A 110 18.49 1.75 -5.48
C ASP A 110 17.05 2.22 -5.74
N ALA A 111 16.49 1.86 -6.90
CA ALA A 111 15.10 2.14 -7.22
C ALA A 111 14.11 1.37 -6.32
N VAL A 112 14.44 0.15 -5.93
CA VAL A 112 13.68 -0.65 -4.96
C VAL A 112 13.78 -0.03 -3.57
N ALA A 113 14.97 0.36 -3.11
CA ALA A 113 15.16 1.03 -1.82
C ALA A 113 14.40 2.36 -1.77
N PHE A 114 14.47 3.16 -2.83
CA PHE A 114 13.70 4.39 -2.98
C PHE A 114 12.18 4.11 -2.91
N SER A 115 11.72 3.05 -3.58
CA SER A 115 10.31 2.65 -3.55
C SER A 115 9.86 2.21 -2.16
N ALA A 116 10.70 1.48 -1.43
CA ALA A 116 10.44 1.07 -0.06
C ALA A 116 10.35 2.28 0.87
N LEU A 117 11.28 3.23 0.78
CA LEU A 117 11.27 4.44 1.60
C LEU A 117 9.99 5.27 1.36
N THR A 118 9.63 5.50 0.10
CA THR A 118 8.42 6.27 -0.24
C THR A 118 7.12 5.55 0.18
N GLN A 119 7.09 4.22 0.11
CA GLN A 119 6.00 3.41 0.67
C GLN A 119 5.95 3.48 2.18
N PHE A 120 7.07 3.53 2.89
CA PHE A 120 7.04 3.68 4.35
C PHE A 120 6.29 4.96 4.75
N PHE A 121 6.63 6.09 4.13
CA PHE A 121 5.93 7.34 4.41
C PHE A 121 4.48 7.33 3.92
N GLY A 122 4.23 6.96 2.66
CA GLY A 122 2.88 7.01 2.09
C GLY A 122 1.94 5.94 2.65
N CYS A 123 2.38 4.70 2.64
CA CYS A 123 1.60 3.52 3.02
C CYS A 123 1.71 3.18 4.51
N GLY A 124 2.83 3.47 5.17
CA GLY A 124 3.07 3.12 6.57
C GLY A 124 2.68 4.22 7.57
N ILE A 125 2.71 5.49 7.15
CA ILE A 125 2.41 6.63 8.01
C ILE A 125 1.15 7.37 7.52
N PHE A 126 1.17 7.93 6.31
CA PHE A 126 0.10 8.84 5.88
C PHE A 126 -1.24 8.13 5.67
N SER A 127 -1.27 7.04 4.92
CA SER A 127 -2.52 6.30 4.67
C SER A 127 -3.11 5.74 5.98
N PRO A 128 -2.35 5.06 6.86
CA PRO A 128 -2.91 4.51 8.09
C PRO A 128 -3.42 5.58 9.05
N LEU A 129 -2.68 6.68 9.25
CA LEU A 129 -3.14 7.77 10.10
C LEU A 129 -4.39 8.45 9.54
N ASN A 130 -4.47 8.62 8.21
CA ASN A 130 -5.67 9.15 7.58
C ASN A 130 -6.89 8.25 7.83
N TRP A 131 -6.74 6.93 7.70
CA TRP A 131 -7.83 6.00 7.99
C TRP A 131 -8.15 5.88 9.48
N LEU A 132 -7.16 5.95 10.38
CA LEU A 132 -7.41 5.95 11.83
C LEU A 132 -8.26 7.14 12.29
N VAL A 133 -8.08 8.29 11.64
CA VAL A 133 -8.84 9.51 11.93
C VAL A 133 -10.24 9.46 11.31
N GLN A 134 -10.36 8.93 10.09
CA GLN A 134 -11.64 8.85 9.40
C GLN A 134 -12.54 7.71 9.90
N ASP A 135 -11.96 6.52 10.07
CA ASP A 135 -12.68 5.27 10.31
C ASP A 135 -11.73 4.16 10.79
N PRO A 136 -11.46 4.01 12.10
CA PRO A 136 -10.49 3.04 12.61
C PRO A 136 -10.95 1.57 12.50
N THR A 137 -12.21 1.30 12.17
CA THR A 137 -12.72 -0.08 12.05
C THR A 137 -12.24 -0.78 10.77
N VAL A 138 -11.72 -0.02 9.79
CA VAL A 138 -11.19 -0.57 8.53
C VAL A 138 -9.90 -1.36 8.70
N PHE A 139 -9.28 -1.34 9.88
CA PHE A 139 -8.08 -2.12 10.18
C PHE A 139 -8.45 -3.47 10.77
N LEU A 140 -7.84 -4.53 10.24
CA LEU A 140 -7.91 -5.86 10.84
C LEU A 140 -6.62 -6.16 11.63
N PRO A 141 -6.53 -5.80 12.92
CA PRO A 141 -5.31 -5.98 13.72
C PRO A 141 -4.91 -7.46 13.84
N GLY A 142 -5.87 -8.38 13.81
CA GLY A 142 -5.58 -9.82 13.78
C GLY A 142 -4.81 -10.24 12.53
N ALA A 143 -5.26 -9.79 11.35
CA ALA A 143 -4.59 -10.05 10.08
C ALA A 143 -3.19 -9.40 10.03
N LEU A 144 -3.06 -8.17 10.53
CA LEU A 144 -1.75 -7.49 10.64
C LEU A 144 -0.77 -8.31 11.49
N ARG A 145 -1.18 -8.75 12.69
CA ARG A 145 -0.31 -9.52 13.59
C ARG A 145 0.14 -10.85 12.97
N ILE A 146 -0.78 -11.57 12.32
CA ILE A 146 -0.50 -12.89 11.73
C ILE A 146 0.38 -12.77 10.48
N ALA A 147 0.15 -11.75 9.65
CA ALA A 147 0.94 -11.55 8.44
C ALA A 147 2.30 -10.90 8.72
N PHE A 148 2.40 -10.00 9.71
CA PHE A 148 3.61 -9.21 9.96
C PHE A 148 4.84 -10.06 10.27
N LEU A 149 4.74 -11.00 11.22
CA LEU A 149 5.89 -11.80 11.62
C LEU A 149 6.47 -12.67 10.49
N PRO A 150 5.69 -13.51 9.78
CA PRO A 150 6.22 -14.28 8.65
C PRO A 150 6.77 -13.38 7.54
N SER A 151 6.10 -12.26 7.24
CA SER A 151 6.61 -11.33 6.23
C SER A 151 7.90 -10.64 6.64
N LEU A 152 8.06 -10.27 7.90
CA LEU A 152 9.30 -9.73 8.43
C LEU A 152 10.42 -10.77 8.35
N ILE A 153 10.16 -12.02 8.72
CA ILE A 153 11.14 -13.11 8.58
C ILE A 153 11.56 -13.28 7.13
N GLY A 154 10.62 -13.30 6.19
CA GLY A 154 10.89 -13.42 4.77
C GLY A 154 11.70 -12.25 4.22
N LEU A 155 11.35 -11.03 4.64
CA LEU A 155 12.07 -9.80 4.30
C LEU A 155 13.52 -9.85 4.80
N LEU A 156 13.72 -10.11 6.10
CA LEU A 156 15.05 -10.17 6.71
C LEU A 156 15.90 -11.30 6.12
N ALA A 157 15.29 -12.45 5.82
CA ALA A 157 15.97 -13.56 5.18
C ALA A 157 16.44 -13.19 3.77
N ALA A 158 15.59 -12.52 2.99
CA ALA A 158 15.96 -12.05 1.65
C ALA A 158 17.07 -10.99 1.68
N LEU A 159 17.01 -10.03 2.61
CA LEU A 159 18.04 -9.00 2.76
C LEU A 159 19.39 -9.56 3.25
N SER A 160 19.36 -10.59 4.11
CA SER A 160 20.57 -11.15 4.74
C SER A 160 21.23 -12.24 3.90
N TYR A 161 20.45 -13.22 3.45
CA TYR A 161 20.96 -14.46 2.84
C TYR A 161 20.87 -14.47 1.32
N ILE A 162 19.86 -13.79 0.74
CA ILE A 162 19.66 -13.78 -0.71
C ILE A 162 20.16 -12.47 -1.29
N LYS A 163 21.47 -12.25 -1.13
CA LYS A 163 22.13 -11.11 -1.76
C LYS A 163 22.20 -11.32 -3.26
N VAL A 164 21.40 -10.54 -3.96
CA VAL A 164 21.41 -10.42 -5.40
C VAL A 164 22.66 -9.59 -5.77
N ASN A 165 23.82 -10.25 -5.86
CA ASN A 165 25.10 -9.60 -6.16
C ASN A 165 25.43 -9.68 -7.65
N GLY A 166 25.82 -8.54 -8.24
CA GLY A 166 26.33 -8.44 -9.61
C GLY A 166 25.27 -8.19 -10.68
N CYS A 167 25.70 -7.93 -11.92
CA CYS A 167 24.83 -7.57 -13.04
C CYS A 167 23.76 -8.62 -13.39
N HIS A 168 24.02 -9.89 -13.08
CA HIS A 168 23.03 -10.97 -13.27
C HIS A 168 21.83 -10.81 -12.32
N GLY A 169 22.06 -10.19 -11.18
CA GLY A 169 21.05 -9.99 -10.17
C GLY A 169 19.93 -9.03 -10.59
N ASP A 170 20.28 -7.97 -11.29
CA ASP A 170 19.33 -6.98 -11.79
C ASP A 170 18.31 -7.59 -12.76
N HIS A 171 18.77 -8.50 -13.64
CA HIS A 171 17.89 -9.24 -14.55
C HIS A 171 16.93 -10.17 -13.80
N VAL A 172 17.37 -10.82 -12.73
CA VAL A 172 16.51 -11.68 -11.90
C VAL A 172 15.45 -10.84 -11.22
N VAL A 173 15.80 -9.68 -10.63
CA VAL A 173 14.83 -8.76 -10.01
C VAL A 173 13.78 -8.31 -11.02
N LEU A 174 14.21 -7.93 -12.23
CA LEU A 174 13.28 -7.52 -13.30
C LEU A 174 12.39 -8.66 -13.78
N LEU A 175 12.93 -9.87 -13.92
CA LEU A 175 12.15 -11.04 -14.32
C LEU A 175 11.10 -11.39 -13.26
N VAL A 176 11.49 -11.43 -11.99
CA VAL A 176 10.58 -11.69 -10.86
C VAL A 176 9.50 -10.62 -10.81
N PHE A 177 9.86 -9.35 -10.94
CA PHE A 177 8.90 -8.24 -11.00
C PHE A 177 7.92 -8.38 -12.17
N ALA A 178 8.41 -8.70 -13.38
CA ALA A 178 7.58 -8.85 -14.56
C ALA A 178 6.60 -10.03 -14.45
N VAL A 179 7.08 -11.19 -13.98
CA VAL A 179 6.26 -12.38 -13.73
C VAL A 179 5.21 -12.08 -12.67
N PHE A 180 5.59 -11.43 -11.57
CA PHE A 180 4.65 -11.03 -10.52
C PHE A 180 3.55 -10.10 -11.06
N CYS A 181 3.93 -9.07 -11.81
CA CYS A 181 2.96 -8.15 -12.45
C CYS A 181 2.02 -8.87 -13.41
N LEU A 182 2.55 -9.83 -14.20
CA LEU A 182 1.74 -10.63 -15.11
C LEU A 182 0.74 -11.50 -14.35
N LEU A 183 1.17 -12.19 -13.29
CA LEU A 183 0.30 -13.01 -12.45
C LEU A 183 -0.79 -12.17 -11.79
N LEU A 184 -0.45 -10.99 -11.28
CA LEU A 184 -1.43 -10.05 -10.75
C LEU A 184 -2.43 -9.59 -11.81
N ALA A 185 -1.95 -9.21 -13.00
CA ALA A 185 -2.82 -8.77 -14.09
C ALA A 185 -3.81 -9.87 -14.51
N VAL A 186 -3.33 -11.12 -14.64
CA VAL A 186 -4.18 -12.28 -14.95
C VAL A 186 -5.21 -12.51 -13.84
N LYS A 187 -4.79 -12.47 -12.57
CA LYS A 187 -5.71 -12.67 -11.44
C LYS A 187 -6.76 -11.58 -11.32
N VAL A 188 -6.38 -10.31 -11.47
CA VAL A 188 -7.33 -9.18 -11.44
C VAL A 188 -8.26 -9.26 -12.65
N GLY A 189 -7.74 -9.51 -13.85
CA GLY A 189 -8.55 -9.69 -15.06
C GLY A 189 -9.56 -10.82 -14.92
N TRP A 190 -9.13 -11.97 -14.37
CA TRP A 190 -10.02 -13.08 -14.05
C TRP A 190 -11.09 -12.70 -13.02
N GLY A 191 -10.72 -11.99 -11.95
CA GLY A 191 -11.66 -11.52 -10.94
C GLY A 191 -12.73 -10.58 -11.50
N ILE A 192 -12.36 -9.74 -12.48
CA ILE A 192 -13.29 -8.87 -13.21
C ILE A 192 -14.21 -9.70 -14.10
N LEU A 193 -13.67 -10.61 -14.91
CA LEU A 193 -14.42 -11.45 -15.85
C LEU A 193 -15.40 -12.41 -15.14
N SER A 194 -14.98 -12.98 -14.03
CA SER A 194 -15.78 -13.94 -13.26
C SER A 194 -16.80 -13.27 -12.32
N SER A 195 -16.83 -11.93 -12.26
CA SER A 195 -17.61 -11.17 -11.25
C SER A 195 -17.32 -11.58 -9.80
N ALA A 196 -16.19 -12.25 -9.56
CA ALA A 196 -15.78 -12.73 -8.23
C ALA A 196 -15.22 -11.60 -7.35
N LEU A 197 -14.85 -10.46 -7.95
CA LEU A 197 -14.61 -9.23 -7.22
C LEU A 197 -15.97 -8.67 -6.79
N ASN A 198 -16.35 -8.91 -5.53
CA ASN A 198 -17.48 -8.25 -4.86
C ASN A 198 -17.20 -6.75 -4.73
N VAL A 199 -17.24 -6.03 -5.85
CA VAL A 199 -17.27 -4.57 -5.87
C VAL A 199 -18.71 -4.21 -5.57
N ALA A 200 -19.03 -4.01 -4.29
CA ALA A 200 -20.38 -3.61 -3.89
C ALA A 200 -20.86 -2.43 -4.77
N PRO A 201 -22.11 -2.44 -5.25
CA PRO A 201 -22.65 -1.35 -6.06
C PRO A 201 -22.44 -0.01 -5.34
N ARG A 202 -21.77 0.94 -6.01
CA ARG A 202 -21.52 2.29 -5.49
C ARG A 202 -22.81 2.86 -4.90
N GLY A 203 -22.82 3.08 -3.58
CA GLY A 203 -23.91 3.75 -2.87
C GLY A 203 -24.69 2.89 -1.88
N ARG A 204 -24.56 1.56 -1.88
CA ARG A 204 -25.13 0.74 -0.80
C ARG A 204 -24.18 0.76 0.40
N ARG A 205 -24.44 1.60 1.40
CA ARG A 205 -23.83 1.41 2.71
C ARG A 205 -24.31 0.06 3.27
N PRO A 206 -23.41 -0.82 3.72
CA PRO A 206 -23.83 -1.99 4.47
C PRO A 206 -24.72 -1.54 5.64
N SER A 207 -25.78 -2.28 5.93
CA SER A 207 -26.57 -1.98 7.12
C SER A 207 -25.68 -2.18 8.35
N LYS A 208 -25.96 -1.45 9.44
CA LYS A 208 -25.23 -1.65 10.71
C LYS A 208 -25.27 -3.12 11.17
N ASP A 209 -26.35 -3.82 10.80
CA ASP A 209 -26.55 -5.23 11.11
C ASP A 209 -25.62 -6.14 10.28
N GLU A 210 -25.34 -5.81 9.01
CA GLU A 210 -24.34 -6.51 8.19
C GLU A 210 -22.92 -6.26 8.71
N GLU A 211 -22.63 -5.02 9.13
CA GLU A 211 -21.32 -4.63 9.68
C GLU A 211 -21.05 -5.27 11.05
N GLN A 212 -22.08 -5.48 11.88
CA GLN A 212 -21.96 -6.21 13.15
C GLN A 212 -21.98 -7.74 12.99
N ALA A 213 -22.60 -8.26 11.92
CA ALA A 213 -22.62 -9.70 11.65
C ALA A 213 -21.29 -10.22 11.07
N GLU A 214 -20.46 -9.35 10.49
CA GLU A 214 -19.11 -9.69 10.04
C GLU A 214 -18.16 -9.78 11.23
N ALA A 215 -18.37 -10.80 12.07
CA ALA A 215 -17.45 -11.11 13.16
C ALA A 215 -16.03 -11.27 12.58
N PRO A 216 -15.01 -10.67 13.23
CA PRO A 216 -13.65 -10.75 12.73
C PRO A 216 -13.28 -12.22 12.56
N PRO A 217 -12.66 -12.60 11.42
CA PRO A 217 -12.34 -13.99 11.17
C PRO A 217 -11.55 -14.55 12.35
N VAL A 218 -12.10 -15.57 13.00
CA VAL A 218 -11.42 -16.24 14.11
C VAL A 218 -10.26 -17.01 13.48
N PHE A 219 -9.06 -16.46 13.58
CA PHE A 219 -7.86 -17.07 13.05
C PHE A 219 -7.48 -18.28 13.90
N GLY A 220 -8.03 -19.45 13.56
CA GLY A 220 -7.60 -20.72 14.13
C GLY A 220 -6.17 -21.08 13.71
N CYS A 221 -5.54 -21.99 14.45
CA CYS A 221 -4.17 -22.46 14.20
C CYS A 221 -3.97 -22.94 12.74
N CYS A 222 -4.96 -23.63 12.17
CA CYS A 222 -4.91 -24.12 10.79
C CYS A 222 -4.85 -22.97 9.76
N LEU A 223 -5.57 -21.87 10.03
CA LEU A 223 -5.55 -20.69 9.16
C LEU A 223 -4.22 -19.93 9.26
N ALA A 224 -3.61 -19.87 10.45
CA ALA A 224 -2.30 -19.27 10.62
C ALA A 224 -1.22 -19.98 9.78
N CYS A 225 -1.25 -21.32 9.71
CA CYS A 225 -0.35 -22.10 8.85
C CYS A 225 -0.56 -21.78 7.36
N LEU A 226 -1.82 -21.63 6.92
CA LEU A 226 -2.14 -21.25 5.55
C LEU A 226 -1.60 -19.86 5.18
N TRP A 227 -1.58 -18.94 6.14
CA TRP A 227 -1.10 -17.56 5.94
C TRP A 227 0.43 -17.45 6.00
N PHE A 228 1.09 -18.33 6.76
CA PHE A 228 2.52 -18.24 7.01
C PHE A 228 3.34 -18.28 5.71
N VAL A 229 3.14 -19.30 4.87
CA VAL A 229 3.96 -19.50 3.65
C VAL A 229 3.78 -18.36 2.63
N PRO A 230 2.56 -17.93 2.27
CA PRO A 230 2.38 -16.81 1.36
C PRO A 230 2.92 -15.50 1.95
N CYS A 231 2.73 -15.23 3.25
CA CYS A 231 3.22 -14.01 3.88
C CYS A 231 4.75 -13.99 3.94
N LEU A 232 5.40 -15.13 4.20
CA LEU A 232 6.84 -15.30 4.13
C LEU A 232 7.37 -14.98 2.73
N LEU A 233 6.76 -15.59 1.69
CA LEU A 233 7.12 -15.32 0.30
C LEU A 233 6.87 -13.85 -0.10
N GLY A 234 5.77 -13.26 0.37
CA GLY A 234 5.47 -11.85 0.18
C GLY A 234 6.53 -10.94 0.81
N GLY A 235 7.08 -11.32 1.96
CA GLY A 235 8.22 -10.65 2.59
C GLY A 235 9.49 -10.70 1.71
N VAL A 236 9.85 -11.88 1.22
CA VAL A 236 10.99 -12.07 0.31
C VAL A 236 10.85 -11.20 -0.94
N LEU A 237 9.68 -11.23 -1.57
CA LEU A 237 9.41 -10.43 -2.76
C LEU A 237 9.43 -8.92 -2.45
N THR A 238 8.98 -8.50 -1.28
CA THR A 238 9.04 -7.09 -0.87
C THR A 238 10.49 -6.60 -0.79
N ALA A 239 11.44 -7.42 -0.32
CA ALA A 239 12.86 -7.07 -0.32
C ALA A 239 13.44 -6.92 -1.75
N TRP A 240 12.98 -7.73 -2.70
CA TRP A 240 13.57 -7.75 -4.05
C TRP A 240 12.98 -6.72 -4.99
N ILE A 241 11.66 -6.56 -4.98
CA ILE A 241 10.94 -5.75 -5.97
C ILE A 241 10.22 -4.56 -5.33
N GLY A 242 10.32 -4.39 -4.00
CA GLY A 242 9.69 -3.29 -3.27
C GLY A 242 8.16 -3.36 -3.25
N VAL A 243 7.55 -4.44 -3.74
CA VAL A 243 6.10 -4.60 -3.86
C VAL A 243 5.76 -6.07 -3.82
N SER A 244 5.08 -6.56 -2.78
CA SER A 244 4.43 -7.87 -2.89
C SER A 244 3.45 -8.16 -1.77
N ILE A 245 3.87 -7.95 -0.53
CA ILE A 245 3.11 -8.44 0.61
C ILE A 245 1.71 -7.84 0.70
N GLU A 246 1.55 -6.57 0.32
CA GLU A 246 0.24 -5.92 0.20
C GLU A 246 -0.74 -6.68 -0.72
N LYS A 247 -0.26 -7.23 -1.84
CA LYS A 247 -1.11 -7.94 -2.80
C LYS A 247 -1.39 -9.36 -2.31
N VAL A 248 -0.40 -10.01 -1.72
CA VAL A 248 -0.59 -11.35 -1.12
C VAL A 248 -1.63 -11.28 -0.01
N VAL A 249 -1.51 -10.35 0.93
CA VAL A 249 -2.45 -10.20 2.05
C VAL A 249 -3.82 -9.73 1.55
N PHE A 250 -3.88 -8.83 0.57
CA PHE A 250 -5.14 -8.44 -0.05
C PHE A 250 -5.87 -9.65 -0.65
N VAL A 251 -5.16 -10.50 -1.40
CA VAL A 251 -5.72 -11.72 -2.01
C VAL A 251 -6.16 -12.71 -0.93
N LEU A 252 -5.36 -12.93 0.12
CA LEU A 252 -5.73 -13.81 1.23
C LEU A 252 -7.00 -13.32 1.95
N LEU A 253 -7.10 -12.00 2.21
CA LEU A 253 -8.26 -11.42 2.88
C LEU A 253 -9.54 -11.47 2.03
N THR A 254 -9.43 -11.17 0.75
CA THR A 254 -10.59 -11.10 -0.15
C THR A 254 -11.08 -12.47 -0.59
N ILE A 255 -10.17 -13.44 -0.83
CA ILE A 255 -10.55 -14.78 -1.28
C ILE A 255 -10.95 -15.69 -0.11
N ASN A 256 -10.17 -15.73 0.98
CA ASN A 256 -10.37 -16.75 2.01
C ASN A 256 -11.31 -16.31 3.13
N THR A 257 -11.45 -15.01 3.38
CA THR A 257 -12.19 -14.49 4.53
C THR A 257 -13.36 -13.59 4.17
N SER A 258 -13.69 -13.46 2.88
CA SER A 258 -14.78 -12.60 2.36
C SER A 258 -14.73 -11.14 2.84
N VAL A 259 -13.57 -10.68 3.30
CA VAL A 259 -13.40 -9.35 3.88
C VAL A 259 -13.62 -8.28 2.82
N HIS A 260 -14.37 -7.23 3.20
CA HIS A 260 -14.62 -6.10 2.33
C HIS A 260 -13.32 -5.51 1.74
N ALA A 261 -13.33 -5.23 0.44
CA ALA A 261 -12.12 -4.82 -0.31
C ALA A 261 -11.43 -3.57 0.28
N ARG A 262 -12.22 -2.62 0.82
CA ARG A 262 -11.70 -1.44 1.54
C ARG A 262 -10.84 -1.85 2.75
N THR A 263 -11.39 -2.66 3.65
CA THR A 263 -10.71 -3.16 4.86
C THR A 263 -9.47 -3.98 4.49
N ALA A 264 -9.60 -4.87 3.50
CA ALA A 264 -8.47 -5.65 3.00
C ALA A 264 -7.34 -4.77 2.43
N THR A 265 -7.71 -3.73 1.68
CA THR A 265 -6.77 -2.77 1.08
C THR A 265 -6.04 -1.97 2.14
N VAL A 266 -6.76 -1.35 3.08
CA VAL A 266 -6.13 -0.54 4.14
C VAL A 266 -5.20 -1.38 5.01
N THR A 267 -5.68 -2.57 5.41
CA THR A 267 -4.88 -3.53 6.19
C THR A 267 -3.60 -3.92 5.44
N SER A 268 -3.69 -4.25 4.15
CA SER A 268 -2.54 -4.73 3.40
C SER A 268 -1.55 -3.62 3.02
N ILE A 269 -2.02 -2.41 2.71
CA ILE A 269 -1.17 -1.22 2.48
C ILE A 269 -0.42 -0.84 3.76
N THR A 270 -1.08 -0.89 4.92
CA THR A 270 -0.45 -0.58 6.21
C THR A 270 0.71 -1.54 6.49
N LEU A 271 0.47 -2.83 6.25
CA LEU A 271 1.46 -3.88 6.44
C LEU A 271 2.70 -3.68 5.56
N VAL A 272 2.53 -3.46 4.25
CA VAL A 272 3.67 -3.21 3.37
C VAL A 272 4.39 -1.94 3.77
N GLY A 273 3.68 -0.88 4.18
CA GLY A 273 4.28 0.36 4.62
C GLY A 273 5.26 0.15 5.77
N TRP A 274 4.85 -0.58 6.81
CA TRP A 274 5.72 -0.88 7.95
C TRP A 274 6.93 -1.75 7.57
N LEU A 275 6.72 -2.77 6.74
CA LEU A 275 7.81 -3.64 6.28
C LEU A 275 8.78 -2.90 5.37
N SER A 276 8.30 -1.98 4.53
CA SER A 276 9.13 -1.15 3.68
C SER A 276 10.01 -0.19 4.50
N GLY A 277 9.59 0.21 5.69
CA GLY A 277 10.44 0.96 6.63
C GLY A 277 11.60 0.15 7.21
N VAL A 278 11.47 -1.19 7.27
CA VAL A 278 12.57 -2.09 7.65
C VAL A 278 13.48 -2.39 6.46
N ALA A 279 12.93 -2.35 5.23
CA ALA A 279 13.66 -2.65 4.01
C ALA A 279 14.48 -1.47 3.47
N ALA A 280 14.06 -0.24 3.76
CA ALA A 280 14.73 1.01 3.38
C ALA A 280 15.95 1.29 4.25
#